data_AF-A0A7S1N5U9-F1
#
_entry.id   AF-A0A7S1N5U9-F1
#
_cell.length_a   1.000
_cell.length_b   1.000
_cell.length_c   1.000
_cell.angle_alpha   90.00
_cell.angle_beta   90.00
_cell.angle_gamma   90.00
#
_symmetry.space_group_name_H-M   'P 1'
#
loop_
_entity.id
_entity.type
_entity.pdbx_description
1 polymer ?
#
loop_
_entity_poly.entity_id
_entity_poly.type
_entity_poly.pdbx_seq_one_letter_code
_entity_poly.pdbx_strand_id
1 'polypeptide(L)'
;MDDTDSVFDKCRASLAEVAQRGFLDDSLNCENLGTSKKEWVGDAALQLEVKRALVETRVGQDMDGRDLADLTQFCISNRVLAGLYDRLQMNDLMQGSRQFMDARRKGEAMGLVMYDLSTLDRDGELLARQALQRLTYAAIKIAMPQFAPRRGRNLPSDVLEMQEQAKSWHARHEDLDWTHSSLMGGRDPLTSTGKLKIPDTNEDQATLSLLMSRCYEEEQPMTLVERTTDHFPYIEDLDIEIQHKSSGPMDHLIYNEKDGFLFLKYRAAVLHKLFPSVKPLRLLLYTASGWHSGKNLYKTSYHCVWPELVVDRERAHVVRLHTIDAFNQEAKQGGWLQELTYQVSKASRQDEKCWETVFDITGVRAGSLRMPYNDKVIQLSKKLEGRPLMPVAGYIFTFASPADDSKFARWQDVKDVTMKSLYVRDDLTPDQWIRMGTVRRTKGEQLTLWISPVPAKDWKPRMKAPGGSGRRSGPRFNPRQHAEEMRTYEEILRSVRRKFMGTRQKFKEELDMRMGDNEGLLSTLEEQNVREPDAQRWIWRHKKLKGAIALNQPSGEVVVQGNDEQQVFLIDLMKGWTDAWDGPLADLQNLALSVGKGKSRGKGKGKGRKGKGKGKGKGK
;
A
#
# COMPACT_ATOMS: atom_id res chain seq x y z
N MET A 1 18.88 2.96 -46.68
CA MET A 1 19.01 2.93 -45.22
C MET A 1 20.47 2.63 -44.95
N ASP A 2 21.17 3.52 -44.25
CA ASP A 2 22.53 3.22 -43.80
C ASP A 2 22.53 1.91 -43.01
N ASP A 3 23.55 1.08 -43.28
CA ASP A 3 23.76 -0.20 -42.62
C ASP A 3 23.59 -0.08 -41.09
N THR A 4 22.93 -1.07 -40.50
CA THR A 4 22.49 -1.03 -39.10
C THR A 4 23.66 -0.76 -38.18
N ASP A 5 24.77 -1.46 -38.46
CA ASP A 5 26.00 -1.46 -37.70
C ASP A 5 26.85 -0.22 -37.96
N SER A 6 26.78 0.34 -39.18
CA SER A 6 27.50 1.58 -39.55
C SER A 6 27.16 2.78 -38.65
N VAL A 7 25.94 2.89 -38.13
CA VAL A 7 25.56 3.98 -37.21
C VAL A 7 26.21 3.81 -35.83
N PHE A 8 26.24 2.58 -35.31
CA PHE A 8 26.85 2.30 -34.01
C PHE A 8 28.38 2.40 -34.08
N ASP A 9 28.99 1.96 -35.18
CA ASP A 9 30.44 2.08 -35.40
C ASP A 9 30.89 3.55 -35.50
N LYS A 10 30.16 4.36 -36.29
CA LYS A 10 30.42 5.81 -36.40
C LYS A 10 30.24 6.51 -35.04
N CYS A 11 29.23 6.10 -34.27
CA CYS A 11 28.98 6.64 -32.94
C CYS A 11 30.11 6.28 -31.98
N ARG A 12 30.50 5.00 -31.94
CA ARG A 12 31.60 4.50 -31.11
C ARG A 12 32.92 5.18 -31.45
N ALA A 13 33.22 5.36 -32.74
CA ALA A 13 34.44 6.04 -33.19
C ALA A 13 34.50 7.50 -32.70
N SER A 14 33.39 8.24 -32.78
CA SER A 14 33.32 9.60 -32.23
C SER A 14 33.52 9.64 -30.72
N LEU A 15 32.93 8.70 -29.99
CA LEU A 15 33.11 8.61 -28.54
C LEU A 15 34.54 8.25 -28.16
N ALA A 16 35.18 7.36 -28.90
CA ALA A 16 36.58 7.02 -28.70
C ALA A 16 37.49 8.23 -28.94
N GLU A 17 37.24 9.04 -29.97
CA GLU A 17 38.00 10.28 -30.23
C GLU A 17 37.81 11.32 -29.11
N VAL A 18 36.58 11.49 -28.61
CA VAL A 18 36.31 12.36 -27.46
C VAL A 18 37.00 11.84 -26.19
N ALA A 19 36.97 10.52 -25.95
CA ALA A 19 37.64 9.89 -24.82
C ALA A 19 39.17 10.06 -24.88
N GLN A 20 39.79 9.87 -26.05
CA GLN A 20 41.24 10.04 -26.24
C GLN A 20 41.74 11.45 -25.96
N ARG A 21 40.87 12.47 -26.09
CA ARG A 21 41.18 13.86 -25.73
C ARG A 21 41.04 14.16 -24.24
N GLY A 22 40.72 13.16 -23.41
CA GLY A 22 40.59 13.28 -21.95
C GLY A 22 39.25 13.88 -21.50
N PHE A 23 38.28 14.04 -22.40
CA PHE A 23 37.03 14.73 -22.08
C PHE A 23 36.01 13.89 -21.30
N LEU A 24 36.16 12.56 -21.29
CA LEU A 24 35.24 11.65 -20.59
C LEU A 24 35.84 11.07 -19.29
N ASP A 25 37.10 11.36 -18.96
CA ASP A 25 37.85 10.63 -17.93
C ASP A 25 37.43 11.04 -16.49
N ASP A 26 37.23 12.34 -16.24
CA ASP A 26 36.94 12.86 -14.88
C ASP A 26 35.47 12.74 -14.46
N SER A 27 34.54 12.62 -15.40
CA SER A 27 33.10 12.57 -15.15
C SER A 27 32.58 11.18 -14.79
N LEU A 28 33.36 10.14 -15.08
CA LEU A 28 33.01 8.73 -14.93
C LEU A 28 33.53 8.10 -13.62
N ASN A 29 34.15 8.89 -12.75
CA ASN A 29 34.59 8.45 -11.43
C ASN A 29 33.37 8.23 -10.51
N CYS A 30 32.78 7.03 -10.62
CA CYS A 30 31.48 6.65 -10.09
C CYS A 30 31.38 6.67 -8.55
N GLU A 31 32.48 6.86 -7.82
CA GLU A 31 32.47 6.99 -6.36
C GLU A 31 31.78 8.29 -5.89
N ASN A 32 31.53 9.23 -6.80
CA ASN A 32 30.75 10.45 -6.60
C ASN A 32 29.40 10.47 -7.37
N LEU A 33 28.75 9.32 -7.57
CA LEU A 33 27.38 9.18 -8.15
C LEU A 33 26.26 9.78 -7.27
N GLY A 34 26.53 10.89 -6.57
CA GLY A 34 25.56 11.72 -5.86
C GLY A 34 25.01 12.90 -6.68
N THR A 35 25.16 12.90 -8.01
CA THR A 35 24.85 14.08 -8.86
C THR A 35 23.63 13.89 -9.74
N SER A 36 22.45 13.80 -9.13
CA SER A 36 21.15 13.86 -9.84
C SER A 36 21.04 15.07 -10.80
N LYS A 37 21.81 16.14 -10.54
CA LYS A 37 21.85 17.33 -11.39
C LYS A 37 22.53 17.09 -12.74
N LYS A 38 23.63 16.33 -12.81
CA LYS A 38 24.36 16.10 -14.07
C LYS A 38 23.55 15.18 -14.98
N GLU A 39 23.07 14.08 -14.42
CA GLU A 39 22.16 13.14 -15.10
C GLU A 39 20.92 13.87 -15.64
N TRP A 40 20.22 14.65 -14.82
CA TRP A 40 19.03 15.40 -15.27
C TRP A 40 19.33 16.40 -16.40
N VAL A 41 20.50 17.05 -16.37
CA VAL A 41 20.92 17.95 -17.45
C VAL A 41 21.30 17.18 -18.71
N GLY A 42 21.96 16.02 -18.58
CA GLY A 42 22.27 15.11 -19.69
C GLY A 42 21.00 14.55 -20.35
N ASP A 43 20.03 14.12 -19.56
CA ASP A 43 18.71 13.68 -20.03
C ASP A 43 17.98 14.80 -20.76
N ALA A 44 18.01 16.02 -20.23
CA ALA A 44 17.39 17.18 -20.88
C ALA A 44 18.08 17.54 -22.20
N ALA A 45 19.41 17.44 -22.27
CA ALA A 45 20.18 17.66 -23.49
C ALA A 45 19.84 16.61 -24.55
N LEU A 46 19.83 15.32 -24.16
CA LEU A 46 19.44 14.23 -25.04
C LEU A 46 17.97 14.38 -25.49
N GLN A 47 17.06 14.75 -24.59
CA GLN A 47 15.65 14.96 -24.94
C GLN A 47 15.50 16.07 -25.99
N LEU A 48 16.27 17.16 -25.87
CA LEU A 48 16.25 18.26 -26.84
C LEU A 48 16.80 17.82 -28.20
N GLU A 49 17.93 17.11 -28.21
CA GLU A 49 18.54 16.61 -29.45
C GLU A 49 17.69 15.53 -30.12
N VAL A 50 17.08 14.62 -29.36
CA VAL A 50 16.12 13.64 -29.88
C VAL A 50 14.92 14.34 -30.52
N LYS A 51 14.33 15.35 -29.87
CA LYS A 51 13.23 16.13 -30.48
C LYS A 51 13.67 16.76 -31.79
N ARG A 52 14.84 17.41 -31.79
CA ARG A 52 15.39 18.05 -32.98
C ARG A 52 15.60 17.04 -34.11
N ALA A 53 16.29 15.94 -33.84
CA ALA A 53 16.57 14.90 -34.81
C ALA A 53 15.28 14.27 -35.36
N LEU A 54 14.30 13.98 -34.51
CA LEU A 54 13.02 13.42 -34.96
C LEU A 54 12.27 14.39 -35.89
N VAL A 55 12.22 15.70 -35.58
CA VAL A 55 11.60 16.72 -36.45
C VAL A 55 12.31 16.84 -37.80
N GLU A 56 13.63 16.62 -37.84
CA GLU A 56 14.42 16.60 -39.07
C GLU A 56 14.21 15.30 -39.89
N THR A 57 13.75 14.20 -39.26
CA THR A 57 13.46 12.94 -39.97
C THR A 57 12.06 12.91 -40.59
N ARG A 58 11.91 12.20 -41.72
CA ARG A 58 10.59 11.95 -42.33
C ARG A 58 9.61 11.27 -41.37
N VAL A 59 10.11 10.35 -40.54
CA VAL A 59 9.30 9.63 -39.54
C VAL A 59 8.67 10.60 -38.54
N GLY A 60 9.45 11.54 -37.99
CA GLY A 60 8.91 12.50 -37.03
C GLY A 60 8.03 13.57 -37.66
N GLN A 61 8.18 13.88 -38.95
CA GLN A 61 7.28 14.78 -39.70
C GLN A 61 5.88 14.17 -39.90
N ASP A 62 5.81 12.85 -40.06
CA ASP A 62 4.56 12.11 -40.25
C ASP A 62 3.87 11.77 -38.90
N MET A 63 4.57 11.94 -37.77
CA MET A 63 4.03 11.69 -36.42
C MET A 63 3.23 12.89 -35.89
N ASP A 64 2.14 12.61 -35.17
CA ASP A 64 1.47 13.67 -34.43
C ASP A 64 2.30 14.13 -33.22
N GLY A 65 2.02 15.34 -32.72
CA GLY A 65 2.81 15.92 -31.63
C GLY A 65 2.81 15.12 -30.32
N ARG A 66 1.84 14.21 -30.11
CA ARG A 66 1.78 13.34 -28.92
C ARG A 66 2.65 12.10 -29.11
N ASP A 67 2.55 11.42 -30.25
CA ASP A 67 3.40 10.28 -30.55
C ASP A 67 4.88 10.68 -30.64
N LEU A 68 5.17 11.87 -31.20
CA LEU A 68 6.51 12.45 -31.20
C LEU A 68 7.04 12.67 -29.77
N ALA A 69 6.20 13.18 -28.87
CA ALA A 69 6.56 13.40 -27.47
C ALA A 69 6.79 12.07 -26.72
N ASP A 70 5.95 11.07 -26.97
CA ASP A 70 6.08 9.73 -26.38
C ASP A 70 7.33 9.00 -26.91
N LEU A 71 7.63 9.08 -28.21
CA LEU A 71 8.87 8.54 -28.79
C LEU A 71 10.09 9.22 -28.20
N THR A 72 10.07 10.54 -28.07
CA THR A 72 11.16 11.28 -27.43
C THR A 72 11.40 10.76 -26.00
N GLN A 73 10.32 10.60 -25.22
CA GLN A 73 10.44 10.10 -23.85
C GLN A 73 10.94 8.66 -23.79
N PHE A 74 10.58 7.84 -24.77
CA PHE A 74 11.02 6.45 -24.87
C PHE A 74 12.50 6.33 -25.25
N CYS A 75 13.00 7.18 -26.15
CA CYS A 75 14.41 7.25 -26.53
C CYS A 75 15.36 7.53 -25.35
N ILE A 76 14.88 8.24 -24.32
CA ILE A 76 15.65 8.55 -23.11
C ILE A 76 15.35 7.60 -21.94
N SER A 77 14.62 6.51 -22.18
CA SER A 77 14.36 5.52 -21.14
C SER A 77 15.62 4.72 -20.81
N ASN A 78 15.77 4.29 -19.55
CA ASN A 78 16.88 3.44 -19.12
C ASN A 78 17.00 2.15 -19.96
N ARG A 79 15.88 1.64 -20.52
CA ARG A 79 15.90 0.49 -21.43
C ARG A 79 16.65 0.81 -22.73
N VAL A 80 16.33 1.91 -23.38
CA VAL A 80 16.99 2.33 -24.63
C VAL A 80 18.44 2.71 -24.35
N LEU A 81 18.70 3.45 -23.27
CA LEU A 81 20.04 3.87 -22.89
C LEU A 81 20.93 2.67 -22.50
N ALA A 82 20.39 1.67 -21.80
CA ALA A 82 21.12 0.42 -21.53
C ALA A 82 21.44 -0.36 -22.81
N GLY A 83 20.48 -0.45 -23.74
CA GLY A 83 20.72 -1.06 -25.05
C GLY A 83 21.79 -0.31 -25.85
N LEU A 84 21.81 1.03 -25.75
CA LEU A 84 22.80 1.87 -26.38
C LEU A 84 24.19 1.65 -25.77
N TYR A 85 24.26 1.61 -24.44
CA TYR A 85 25.47 1.30 -23.70
C TYR A 85 26.11 -0.02 -24.15
N ASP A 86 25.29 -1.07 -24.26
CA ASP A 86 25.75 -2.41 -24.65
C ASP A 86 26.21 -2.46 -26.11
N ARG A 87 25.45 -1.85 -27.03
CA ARG A 87 25.81 -1.82 -28.45
C ARG A 87 27.06 -0.99 -28.75
N LEU A 88 27.30 0.07 -27.99
CA LEU A 88 28.50 0.90 -28.13
C LEU A 88 29.73 0.30 -27.43
N GLN A 89 29.57 -0.82 -26.72
CA GLN A 89 30.63 -1.45 -25.93
C GLN A 89 31.30 -0.45 -24.99
N MET A 90 30.48 0.34 -24.28
CA MET A 90 30.97 1.43 -23.42
C MET A 90 31.92 0.95 -22.33
N ASN A 91 31.84 -0.32 -21.91
CA ASN A 91 32.81 -0.91 -20.99
C ASN A 91 34.26 -0.79 -21.49
N ASP A 92 34.48 -0.95 -22.80
CA ASP A 92 35.82 -0.88 -23.41
C ASP A 92 36.33 0.56 -23.48
N LEU A 93 35.41 1.51 -23.71
CA LEU A 93 35.73 2.93 -23.81
C LEU A 93 36.02 3.57 -22.46
N MET A 94 35.45 3.04 -21.38
CA MET A 94 35.50 3.66 -20.06
C MET A 94 36.61 3.13 -19.13
N GLN A 95 37.53 2.29 -19.65
CA GLN A 95 38.74 1.79 -18.97
C GLN A 95 38.58 1.35 -17.48
N GLY A 96 37.37 0.98 -17.07
CA GLY A 96 37.00 0.72 -15.67
C GLY A 96 36.66 -0.74 -15.41
N SER A 97 37.14 -1.28 -14.28
CA SER A 97 37.02 -2.68 -13.84
C SER A 97 35.61 -3.09 -13.35
N ARG A 98 34.55 -2.80 -14.12
CA ARG A 98 33.17 -3.08 -13.67
C ARG A 98 32.43 -4.00 -14.63
N GLN A 99 32.62 -5.31 -14.44
CA GLN A 99 31.98 -6.35 -15.27
C GLN A 99 30.48 -6.56 -15.03
N PHE A 100 29.86 -5.91 -14.03
CA PHE A 100 28.44 -6.11 -13.71
C PHE A 100 27.72 -4.80 -13.40
N MET A 101 27.04 -4.24 -14.41
CA MET A 101 26.08 -3.15 -14.24
C MET A 101 24.69 -3.61 -14.68
N ASP A 102 23.67 -3.30 -13.88
CA ASP A 102 22.28 -3.49 -14.27
C ASP A 102 21.84 -2.45 -15.32
N ALA A 103 20.68 -2.65 -15.94
CA ALA A 103 20.16 -1.76 -16.99
C ALA A 103 19.98 -0.32 -16.51
N ARG A 104 19.65 -0.10 -15.24
CA ARG A 104 19.49 1.24 -14.68
C ARG A 104 20.85 1.95 -14.62
N ARG A 105 21.88 1.32 -14.06
CA ARG A 105 23.23 1.88 -13.97
C ARG A 105 23.85 2.16 -15.34
N LYS A 106 23.58 1.30 -16.33
CA LYS A 106 23.96 1.56 -17.73
C LYS A 106 23.27 2.80 -18.28
N GLY A 107 21.98 2.98 -17.99
CA GLY A 107 21.22 4.19 -18.34
C GLY A 107 21.80 5.45 -17.71
N GLU A 108 22.04 5.42 -16.39
CA GLU A 108 22.65 6.52 -15.63
C GLU A 108 24.04 6.90 -16.18
N ALA A 109 24.88 5.92 -16.52
CA ALA A 109 26.18 6.15 -17.13
C ALA A 109 26.08 6.84 -18.50
N MET A 110 25.12 6.42 -19.34
CA MET A 110 24.87 7.12 -20.61
C MET A 110 24.39 8.56 -20.39
N GLY A 111 23.55 8.81 -19.37
CA GLY A 111 23.10 10.16 -19.01
C GLY A 111 24.27 11.11 -18.68
N LEU A 112 25.31 10.60 -18.00
CA LEU A 112 26.53 11.38 -17.73
C LEU A 112 27.33 11.67 -19.00
N VAL A 113 27.50 10.68 -19.89
CA VAL A 113 28.15 10.89 -21.19
C VAL A 113 27.44 11.98 -22.00
N MET A 114 26.10 12.00 -22.00
CA MET A 114 25.33 13.06 -22.67
C MET A 114 25.57 14.43 -22.03
N TYR A 115 25.66 14.49 -20.70
CA TYR A 115 25.95 15.72 -19.98
C TYR A 115 27.29 16.33 -20.41
N ASP A 116 28.36 15.54 -20.44
CA ASP A 116 29.69 16.04 -20.79
C ASP A 116 29.72 16.51 -22.25
N LEU A 117 29.17 15.72 -23.17
CA LEU A 117 29.07 16.10 -24.58
C LEU A 117 28.28 17.39 -24.77
N SER A 118 27.16 17.56 -24.04
CA SER A 118 26.36 18.78 -24.10
C SER A 118 27.06 20.00 -23.52
N THR A 119 27.97 19.80 -22.56
CA THR A 119 28.77 20.88 -21.97
C THR A 119 29.84 21.32 -22.97
N LEU A 120 30.55 20.37 -23.56
CA LEU A 120 31.59 20.63 -24.56
C LEU A 120 31.03 21.26 -25.84
N ASP A 121 29.84 20.86 -26.30
CA ASP A 121 29.16 21.51 -27.44
C ASP A 121 28.88 22.99 -27.18
N ARG A 122 28.48 23.36 -25.96
CA ARG A 122 28.29 24.78 -25.57
C ARG A 122 29.59 25.57 -25.59
N ASP A 123 30.71 24.90 -25.31
CA ASP A 123 32.05 25.49 -25.38
C ASP A 123 32.57 25.56 -26.84
N GLY A 124 31.77 25.12 -27.82
CA GLY A 124 32.06 25.23 -29.25
C GLY A 124 32.81 24.02 -29.84
N GLU A 125 32.92 22.92 -29.09
CA GLU A 125 33.63 21.72 -29.54
C GLU A 125 32.81 20.93 -30.58
N LEU A 126 33.20 21.09 -31.86
CA LEU A 126 32.54 20.46 -33.00
C LEU A 126 32.44 18.93 -32.87
N LEU A 127 33.46 18.29 -32.27
CA LEU A 127 33.49 16.84 -32.07
C LEU A 127 32.45 16.37 -31.05
N ALA A 128 32.25 17.12 -29.97
CA ALA A 128 31.24 16.79 -28.96
C ALA A 128 29.83 16.87 -29.55
N ARG A 129 29.57 17.90 -30.39
CA ARG A 129 28.32 18.04 -31.13
C ARG A 129 28.07 16.85 -32.07
N GLN A 130 29.08 16.45 -32.83
CA GLN A 130 28.98 15.31 -33.74
C GLN A 130 28.73 14.00 -32.99
N ALA A 131 29.40 13.79 -31.85
CA ALA A 131 29.17 12.64 -30.99
C ALA A 131 27.74 12.63 -30.42
N LEU A 132 27.25 13.77 -29.92
CA LEU A 132 25.90 13.90 -29.38
C LEU A 132 24.82 13.65 -30.43
N GLN A 133 25.00 14.15 -31.65
CA GLN A 133 24.11 13.87 -32.77
C GLN A 133 24.10 12.38 -33.13
N ARG A 134 25.27 11.74 -33.25
CA ARG A 134 25.37 10.30 -33.57
C ARG A 134 24.74 9.44 -32.49
N LEU A 135 24.95 9.79 -31.22
CA LEU A 135 24.31 9.15 -30.08
C LEU A 135 22.79 9.26 -30.11
N THR A 136 22.29 10.46 -30.45
CA THR A 136 20.86 10.71 -30.63
C THR A 136 20.26 9.81 -31.72
N TYR A 137 20.90 9.73 -32.88
CA TYR A 137 20.47 8.84 -33.97
C TYR A 137 20.52 7.36 -33.57
N ALA A 138 21.54 6.93 -32.83
CA ALA A 138 21.65 5.57 -32.32
C ALA A 138 20.55 5.25 -31.30
N ALA A 139 20.21 6.18 -30.40
CA ALA A 139 19.09 6.06 -29.47
C ALA A 139 17.75 5.92 -30.21
N ILE A 140 17.48 6.79 -31.20
CA ILE A 140 16.29 6.72 -32.06
C ILE A 140 16.24 5.36 -32.78
N LYS A 141 17.37 4.86 -33.29
CA LYS A 141 17.45 3.58 -34.01
C LYS A 141 17.16 2.37 -33.13
N ILE A 142 17.55 2.40 -31.86
CA ILE A 142 17.19 1.38 -30.86
C ILE A 142 15.72 1.49 -30.46
N ALA A 143 15.25 2.73 -30.27
CA ALA A 143 13.90 3.03 -29.84
C ALA A 143 12.85 2.68 -30.91
N MET A 144 13.09 3.02 -32.18
CA MET A 144 12.10 2.93 -33.26
C MET A 144 11.49 1.52 -33.45
N PRO A 145 12.25 0.42 -33.49
CA PRO A 145 11.67 -0.93 -33.59
C PRO A 145 10.88 -1.35 -32.35
N GLN A 146 11.17 -0.74 -31.20
CA GLN A 146 10.52 -1.02 -29.92
C GLN A 146 9.38 -0.04 -29.62
N PHE A 147 9.32 1.10 -30.32
CA PHE A 147 8.34 2.13 -30.15
C PHE A 147 7.13 1.85 -31.04
N ALA A 148 6.05 1.40 -30.42
CA ALA A 148 4.75 1.35 -31.06
C ALA A 148 3.96 2.63 -30.66
N PRO A 149 3.62 3.52 -31.62
CA PRO A 149 2.82 4.72 -31.38
C PRO A 149 1.54 4.39 -30.60
N ARG A 150 1.10 5.27 -29.70
CA ARG A 150 -0.09 5.01 -28.87
C ARG A 150 -1.37 5.04 -29.70
N ARG A 151 -1.38 5.79 -30.81
CA ARG A 151 -2.42 5.70 -31.83
C ARG A 151 -2.06 4.63 -32.84
N GLY A 152 -2.65 3.45 -32.70
CA GLY A 152 -2.53 2.39 -33.71
C GLY A 152 -1.83 1.11 -33.25
N ARG A 153 -1.50 0.95 -31.96
CA ARG A 153 -1.59 -0.40 -31.38
C ARG A 153 -3.06 -0.79 -31.45
N ASN A 154 -3.48 -1.37 -32.57
CA ASN A 154 -4.53 -2.37 -32.50
C ASN A 154 -4.00 -3.35 -31.46
N LEU A 155 -4.58 -3.30 -30.27
CA LEU A 155 -4.38 -4.37 -29.30
C LEU A 155 -4.53 -5.68 -30.09
N PRO A 156 -3.70 -6.69 -29.81
CA PRO A 156 -3.86 -7.99 -30.45
C PRO A 156 -5.35 -8.38 -30.44
N SER A 157 -5.84 -8.94 -31.55
CA SER A 157 -7.28 -9.13 -31.75
C SER A 157 -7.93 -9.91 -30.61
N ASP A 158 -7.19 -10.86 -30.02
CA ASP A 158 -7.59 -11.60 -28.82
C ASP A 158 -7.77 -10.69 -27.60
N VAL A 159 -6.92 -9.67 -27.40
CA VAL A 159 -7.10 -8.69 -26.33
C VAL A 159 -8.32 -7.81 -26.56
N LEU A 160 -8.57 -7.38 -27.80
CA LEU A 160 -9.79 -6.63 -28.13
C LEU A 160 -11.04 -7.47 -27.90
N GLU A 161 -11.02 -8.75 -28.30
CA GLU A 161 -12.09 -9.70 -28.04
C GLU A 161 -12.33 -9.90 -26.53
N MET A 162 -11.27 -10.06 -25.74
CA MET A 162 -11.37 -10.14 -24.28
C MET A 162 -11.92 -8.85 -23.66
N GLN A 163 -11.52 -7.68 -24.16
CA GLN A 163 -12.08 -6.40 -23.70
C GLN A 163 -13.57 -6.29 -24.03
N GLU A 164 -13.98 -6.72 -25.22
CA GLU A 164 -15.40 -6.75 -25.61
C GLU A 164 -16.18 -7.73 -24.75
N GLN A 165 -15.64 -8.92 -24.48
CA GLN A 165 -16.23 -9.88 -23.55
C GLN A 165 -16.37 -9.27 -22.14
N ALA A 166 -15.34 -8.57 -21.66
CA ALA A 166 -15.33 -7.94 -20.34
C ALA A 166 -16.37 -6.81 -20.20
N LYS A 167 -16.87 -6.22 -21.30
CA LYS A 167 -17.99 -5.28 -21.24
C LYS A 167 -19.29 -5.93 -20.76
N SER A 168 -19.42 -7.25 -20.86
CA SER A 168 -20.55 -7.98 -20.26
C SER A 168 -20.59 -7.86 -18.74
N TRP A 169 -19.44 -7.59 -18.09
CA TRP A 169 -19.36 -7.29 -16.66
C TRP A 169 -19.71 -5.84 -16.31
N HIS A 170 -20.14 -5.01 -17.26
CA HIS A 170 -20.46 -3.62 -16.99
C HIS A 170 -21.57 -3.48 -15.93
N ALA A 171 -21.30 -2.70 -14.88
CA ALA A 171 -22.28 -2.38 -13.86
C ALA A 171 -22.84 -0.97 -14.07
N ARG A 172 -24.17 -0.83 -13.97
CA ARG A 172 -24.86 0.45 -14.11
C ARG A 172 -24.57 1.36 -12.92
N HIS A 173 -24.82 2.66 -13.07
CA HIS A 173 -24.57 3.62 -11.99
C HIS A 173 -25.33 3.30 -10.70
N GLU A 174 -26.55 2.80 -10.83
CA GLU A 174 -27.47 2.41 -9.76
C GLU A 174 -27.15 1.07 -9.10
N ASP A 175 -26.29 0.24 -9.72
CA ASP A 175 -25.91 -1.04 -9.14
C ASP A 175 -25.01 -0.81 -7.91
N LEU A 176 -25.47 -1.35 -6.77
CA LEU A 176 -24.81 -1.28 -5.47
C LEU A 176 -23.91 -2.49 -5.19
N ASP A 177 -24.10 -3.57 -5.96
CA ASP A 177 -23.45 -4.86 -5.80
C ASP A 177 -22.32 -5.11 -6.83
N TRP A 178 -21.65 -4.03 -7.25
CA TRP A 178 -20.45 -4.12 -8.08
C TRP A 178 -19.29 -4.75 -7.30
N THR A 179 -18.40 -5.45 -8.03
CA THR A 179 -17.28 -6.21 -7.46
C THR A 179 -15.92 -5.55 -7.74
N HIS A 180 -15.79 -4.82 -8.84
CA HIS A 180 -14.59 -4.07 -9.18
C HIS A 180 -14.91 -2.62 -9.57
N SER A 181 -13.93 -1.73 -9.40
CA SER A 181 -14.00 -0.35 -9.87
C SER A 181 -12.73 0.01 -10.63
N SER A 182 -12.84 0.91 -11.59
CA SER A 182 -11.68 1.53 -12.24
C SER A 182 -11.35 2.87 -11.61
N LEU A 183 -10.08 3.12 -11.31
CA LEU A 183 -9.61 4.44 -10.87
C LEU A 183 -9.69 5.50 -11.97
N MET A 184 -9.82 5.08 -13.24
CA MET A 184 -10.11 5.96 -14.37
C MET A 184 -11.61 6.32 -14.48
N GLY A 185 -12.47 5.68 -13.69
CA GLY A 185 -13.92 5.88 -13.74
C GLY A 185 -14.49 5.51 -15.11
N GLY A 186 -15.43 6.29 -15.63
CA GLY A 186 -16.02 6.07 -16.95
C GLY A 186 -15.09 6.29 -18.16
N ARG A 187 -13.81 6.58 -17.93
CA ARG A 187 -12.79 6.67 -18.99
C ARG A 187 -12.07 5.33 -19.22
N ASP A 188 -12.38 4.34 -18.41
CA ASP A 188 -11.81 3.00 -18.56
C ASP A 188 -12.41 2.31 -19.80
N PRO A 189 -11.60 1.70 -20.68
CA PRO A 189 -12.11 0.98 -21.84
C PRO A 189 -13.12 -0.12 -21.52
N LEU A 190 -13.05 -0.70 -20.31
CA LEU A 190 -13.96 -1.78 -19.90
C LEU A 190 -15.31 -1.29 -19.37
N THR A 191 -15.42 -0.02 -18.97
CA THR A 191 -16.63 0.47 -18.30
C THR A 191 -16.87 1.96 -18.48
N SER A 192 -18.09 2.32 -18.86
CA SER A 192 -18.53 3.71 -18.96
C SER A 192 -18.91 4.33 -17.60
N THR A 193 -19.11 3.53 -16.56
CA THR A 193 -19.48 4.00 -15.22
C THR A 193 -18.30 4.00 -14.25
N GLY A 194 -17.22 3.30 -14.60
CA GLY A 194 -16.12 3.00 -13.68
C GLY A 194 -16.40 1.83 -12.75
N LYS A 195 -17.55 1.15 -12.89
CA LYS A 195 -17.93 -0.01 -12.08
C LYS A 195 -18.03 -1.26 -12.95
N LEU A 196 -17.66 -2.39 -12.37
CA LEU A 196 -17.75 -3.71 -12.98
C LEU A 196 -18.32 -4.71 -11.97
N LYS A 197 -19.13 -5.64 -12.45
CA LYS A 197 -19.73 -6.76 -11.72
C LYS A 197 -19.24 -8.07 -12.31
N ILE A 198 -18.00 -8.37 -11.99
CA ILE A 198 -17.31 -9.61 -12.36
C ILE A 198 -17.73 -10.69 -11.38
N PRO A 199 -18.31 -11.82 -11.84
CA PRO A 199 -18.63 -12.94 -10.97
C PRO A 199 -17.40 -13.58 -10.31
N ASP A 200 -17.59 -14.20 -9.15
CA ASP A 200 -16.54 -14.93 -8.42
C ASP A 200 -16.39 -16.38 -8.93
N THR A 201 -16.67 -16.62 -10.22
CA THR A 201 -16.47 -17.94 -10.84
C THR A 201 -15.02 -18.13 -11.26
N ASN A 202 -14.53 -19.37 -11.27
CA ASN A 202 -13.17 -19.65 -11.73
C ASN A 202 -12.93 -19.20 -13.18
N GLU A 203 -13.94 -19.30 -14.04
CA GLU A 203 -13.87 -18.90 -15.44
C GLU A 203 -13.74 -17.38 -15.59
N ASP A 204 -14.63 -16.60 -14.97
CA ASP A 204 -14.58 -15.13 -15.02
C ASP A 204 -13.28 -14.58 -14.41
N GLN A 205 -12.83 -15.17 -13.30
CA GLN A 205 -11.56 -14.80 -12.66
C GLN A 205 -10.36 -15.17 -13.54
N ALA A 206 -10.39 -16.28 -14.27
CA ALA A 206 -9.35 -16.65 -15.22
C ALA A 206 -9.32 -15.68 -16.41
N THR A 207 -10.48 -15.35 -16.98
CA THR A 207 -10.60 -14.38 -18.09
C THR A 207 -10.13 -12.99 -17.68
N LEU A 208 -10.53 -12.50 -16.50
CA LEU A 208 -10.05 -11.22 -15.97
C LEU A 208 -8.54 -11.22 -15.81
N SER A 209 -7.99 -12.29 -15.23
CA SER A 209 -6.54 -12.39 -15.00
C SER A 209 -5.74 -12.42 -16.29
N LEU A 210 -6.23 -13.16 -17.29
CA LEU A 210 -5.61 -13.23 -18.61
C LEU A 210 -5.67 -11.88 -19.32
N LEU A 211 -6.85 -11.23 -19.33
CA LEU A 211 -7.02 -9.90 -19.92
C LEU A 211 -6.07 -8.88 -19.29
N MET A 212 -5.99 -8.84 -17.97
CA MET A 212 -5.07 -7.95 -17.26
C MET A 212 -3.60 -8.24 -17.56
N SER A 213 -3.21 -9.52 -17.61
CA SER A 213 -1.87 -9.95 -18.01
C SER A 213 -1.52 -9.42 -19.40
N ARG A 214 -2.40 -9.63 -20.37
CA ARG A 214 -2.20 -9.17 -21.75
C ARG A 214 -2.14 -7.66 -21.86
N CYS A 215 -3.06 -6.94 -21.23
CA CYS A 215 -3.03 -5.48 -21.19
C CYS A 215 -1.70 -4.95 -20.61
N TYR A 216 -1.17 -5.61 -19.57
CA TYR A 216 0.13 -5.24 -19.01
C TYR A 216 1.30 -5.53 -19.97
N GLU A 217 1.33 -6.71 -20.59
CA GLU A 217 2.35 -7.10 -21.58
C GLU A 217 2.40 -6.11 -22.76
N GLU A 218 1.23 -5.60 -23.16
CA GLU A 218 1.08 -4.59 -24.21
C GLU A 218 1.33 -3.15 -23.72
N GLU A 219 1.91 -2.97 -22.53
CA GLU A 219 2.22 -1.68 -21.89
C GLU A 219 1.00 -0.77 -21.71
N GLN A 220 -0.18 -1.36 -21.56
CA GLN A 220 -1.45 -0.69 -21.25
C GLN A 220 -1.96 -1.14 -19.88
N PRO A 221 -1.21 -0.88 -18.78
CA PRO A 221 -1.62 -1.32 -17.47
C PRO A 221 -2.98 -0.73 -17.12
N MET A 222 -3.86 -1.60 -16.66
CA MET A 222 -5.19 -1.24 -16.22
C MET A 222 -5.15 -0.52 -14.87
N THR A 223 -6.30 -0.03 -14.39
CA THR A 223 -6.38 0.69 -13.11
C THR A 223 -7.50 0.17 -12.21
N LEU A 224 -7.73 -1.14 -12.29
CA LEU A 224 -8.76 -1.82 -11.53
C LEU A 224 -8.38 -1.95 -10.04
N VAL A 225 -9.38 -1.70 -9.22
CA VAL A 225 -9.44 -2.07 -7.81
C VAL A 225 -10.55 -3.08 -7.62
N GLU A 226 -10.28 -4.07 -6.79
CA GLU A 226 -11.19 -5.16 -6.47
C GLU A 226 -11.79 -4.92 -5.08
N ARG A 227 -13.11 -5.05 -4.95
CA ARG A 227 -13.82 -4.89 -3.69
C ARG A 227 -13.68 -6.16 -2.86
N THR A 228 -13.27 -6.00 -1.60
CA THR A 228 -13.21 -7.11 -0.64
C THR A 228 -14.60 -7.69 -0.41
N THR A 229 -14.66 -9.02 -0.33
CA THR A 229 -15.81 -9.76 0.20
C THR A 229 -15.91 -9.59 1.72
N ASP A 230 -17.00 -10.06 2.34
CA ASP A 230 -17.17 -9.94 3.79
C ASP A 230 -16.06 -10.68 4.56
N HIS A 231 -15.67 -11.83 4.04
CA HIS A 231 -14.49 -12.58 4.45
C HIS A 231 -13.48 -12.57 3.30
N PHE A 232 -12.24 -12.20 3.57
CA PHE A 232 -11.20 -12.00 2.56
C PHE A 232 -9.82 -12.36 3.13
N PRO A 233 -8.80 -12.59 2.29
CA PRO A 233 -7.44 -12.81 2.76
C PRO A 233 -6.93 -11.61 3.54
N TYR A 234 -6.17 -11.82 4.59
CA TYR A 234 -5.55 -10.72 5.32
C TYR A 234 -4.52 -10.07 4.40
N ILE A 235 -4.71 -8.77 4.18
CA ILE A 235 -3.91 -7.97 3.29
C ILE A 235 -3.44 -6.75 4.05
N GLU A 236 -2.19 -6.37 3.82
CA GLU A 236 -1.60 -5.17 4.40
C GLU A 236 -0.67 -4.48 3.41
N ASP A 237 -0.69 -3.16 3.44
CA ASP A 237 0.22 -2.32 2.67
C ASP A 237 1.33 -1.82 3.61
N LEU A 238 2.57 -1.88 3.12
CA LEU A 238 3.76 -1.38 3.81
C LEU A 238 4.32 -0.18 3.06
N ASP A 239 4.26 1.00 3.65
CA ASP A 239 4.59 2.26 2.99
C ASP A 239 5.63 3.09 3.75
N ILE A 240 6.72 3.48 3.08
CA ILE A 240 7.70 4.44 3.60
C ILE A 240 7.87 5.56 2.59
N GLU A 241 7.45 6.77 2.97
CA GLU A 241 7.64 7.98 2.16
C GLU A 241 9.00 8.60 2.44
N ILE A 242 9.90 8.54 1.47
CA ILE A 242 11.31 8.88 1.68
C ILE A 242 11.52 10.36 1.41
N GLN A 243 12.34 11.01 2.22
CA GLN A 243 12.76 12.39 1.99
C GLN A 243 13.39 12.55 0.61
N HIS A 244 13.13 13.68 -0.04
CA HIS A 244 13.55 14.01 -1.42
C HIS A 244 15.06 13.88 -1.70
N LYS A 245 15.91 13.69 -0.68
CA LYS A 245 17.37 13.58 -0.82
C LYS A 245 17.88 12.17 -1.15
N SER A 246 17.03 11.15 -1.18
CA SER A 246 17.47 9.79 -1.55
C SER A 246 17.60 9.61 -3.07
N SER A 247 18.46 8.67 -3.49
CA SER A 247 18.62 8.24 -4.89
C SER A 247 17.56 7.23 -5.36
N GLY A 248 16.62 6.86 -4.49
CA GLY A 248 15.63 5.84 -4.80
C GLY A 248 14.77 5.39 -3.61
N PRO A 249 13.88 4.41 -3.83
CA PRO A 249 13.19 3.71 -2.77
C PRO A 249 14.19 2.96 -1.86
N MET A 250 13.85 2.82 -0.58
CA MET A 250 14.66 2.12 0.42
C MET A 250 14.07 0.74 0.69
N ASP A 251 13.97 -0.06 -0.37
CA ASP A 251 13.33 -1.38 -0.34
C ASP A 251 14.02 -2.35 0.63
N HIS A 252 15.34 -2.19 0.79
CA HIS A 252 16.16 -2.95 1.75
C HIS A 252 15.77 -2.76 3.22
N LEU A 253 14.88 -1.83 3.58
CA LEU A 253 14.38 -1.72 4.96
C LEU A 253 13.31 -2.77 5.28
N ILE A 254 12.60 -3.25 4.26
CA ILE A 254 11.53 -4.25 4.39
C ILE A 254 11.99 -5.59 3.80
N TYR A 255 12.61 -5.51 2.62
CA TYR A 255 13.08 -6.64 1.84
C TYR A 255 14.61 -6.66 1.82
N ASN A 256 15.22 -7.16 2.90
CA ASN A 256 16.68 -7.28 3.02
C ASN A 256 17.15 -8.74 3.01
N GLU A 257 17.72 -9.17 1.89
CA GLU A 257 18.37 -10.48 1.79
C GLU A 257 19.60 -10.60 2.71
N LYS A 258 20.35 -9.52 2.91
CA LYS A 258 21.60 -9.55 3.70
C LYS A 258 21.35 -9.88 5.17
N ASP A 259 20.24 -9.40 5.72
CA ASP A 259 19.84 -9.70 7.09
C ASP A 259 18.98 -10.97 7.16
N GLY A 260 18.80 -11.71 6.05
CA GLY A 260 18.00 -12.92 6.03
C GLY A 260 16.51 -12.67 6.27
N PHE A 261 16.00 -11.53 5.79
CA PHE A 261 14.59 -11.14 5.83
C PHE A 261 13.98 -11.00 7.24
N LEU A 262 14.73 -10.47 8.21
CA LEU A 262 14.28 -10.34 9.62
C LEU A 262 12.93 -9.65 9.75
N PHE A 263 12.68 -8.58 8.99
CA PHE A 263 11.40 -7.86 9.01
C PHE A 263 10.22 -8.80 8.70
N LEU A 264 10.29 -9.53 7.58
CA LEU A 264 9.22 -10.42 7.13
C LEU A 264 9.07 -11.64 8.06
N LYS A 265 10.19 -12.19 8.57
CA LYS A 265 10.15 -13.28 9.56
C LYS A 265 9.50 -12.85 10.87
N TYR A 266 9.86 -11.68 11.40
CA TYR A 266 9.23 -11.15 12.61
C TYR A 266 7.74 -10.86 12.37
N ARG A 267 7.39 -10.31 11.20
CA ARG A 267 6.00 -10.11 10.81
C ARG A 267 5.20 -11.41 10.81
N ALA A 268 5.75 -12.48 10.20
CA ALA A 268 5.14 -13.80 10.19
C ALA A 268 5.01 -14.39 11.60
N ALA A 269 6.00 -14.18 12.48
CA ALA A 269 5.92 -14.58 13.89
C ALA A 269 4.75 -13.91 14.63
N VAL A 270 4.54 -12.62 14.40
CA VAL A 270 3.42 -11.87 14.98
C VAL A 270 2.08 -12.43 14.48
N LEU A 271 1.95 -12.71 13.18
CA LEU A 271 0.75 -13.35 12.63
C LEU A 271 0.52 -14.73 13.22
N HIS A 272 1.56 -15.54 13.35
CA HIS A 272 1.44 -16.90 13.89
C HIS A 272 0.96 -16.92 15.34
N LYS A 273 1.30 -15.92 16.15
CA LYS A 273 0.76 -15.76 17.51
C LYS A 273 -0.75 -15.56 17.52
N LEU A 274 -1.27 -14.83 16.53
CA LEU A 274 -2.71 -14.60 16.38
C LEU A 274 -3.41 -15.79 15.72
N PHE A 275 -2.75 -16.47 14.79
CA PHE A 275 -3.33 -17.57 14.00
C PHE A 275 -2.48 -18.86 14.13
N PRO A 276 -2.38 -19.44 15.33
CA PRO A 276 -1.46 -20.56 15.59
C PRO A 276 -1.86 -21.87 14.87
N SER A 277 -3.12 -22.00 14.46
CA SER A 277 -3.63 -23.15 13.70
C SER A 277 -3.15 -23.16 12.25
N VAL A 278 -2.67 -22.04 11.71
CA VAL A 278 -2.24 -21.94 10.31
C VAL A 278 -0.75 -22.25 10.23
N LYS A 279 -0.44 -23.45 9.74
CA LYS A 279 0.91 -23.94 9.52
C LYS A 279 0.96 -24.74 8.21
N PRO A 280 1.76 -24.34 7.21
CA PRO A 280 2.60 -23.13 7.16
C PRO A 280 1.80 -21.84 6.86
N LEU A 281 2.42 -20.68 7.05
CA LEU A 281 1.90 -19.38 6.58
C LEU A 281 2.50 -19.03 5.22
N ARG A 282 1.70 -18.63 4.23
CA ARG A 282 2.22 -18.13 2.94
C ARG A 282 2.03 -16.62 2.82
N LEU A 283 3.01 -15.97 2.21
CA LEU A 283 2.99 -14.55 1.84
C LEU A 283 3.20 -14.43 0.34
N LEU A 284 2.34 -13.66 -0.31
CA LEU A 284 2.58 -13.15 -1.65
C LEU A 284 2.94 -11.69 -1.54
N LEU A 285 4.14 -11.34 -2.01
CA LEU A 285 4.69 -10.01 -1.90
C LEU A 285 4.68 -9.34 -3.27
N TYR A 286 4.01 -8.20 -3.35
CA TYR A 286 4.05 -7.30 -4.51
C TYR A 286 4.69 -5.98 -4.10
N THR A 287 5.31 -5.29 -5.04
CA THR A 287 5.89 -3.96 -4.85
C THR A 287 5.27 -2.96 -5.80
N ALA A 288 5.05 -1.75 -5.30
CA ALA A 288 4.86 -0.55 -6.11
C ALA A 288 5.88 0.52 -5.72
N SER A 289 7.04 0.12 -5.21
CA SER A 289 8.12 1.03 -4.87
C SER A 289 8.57 1.84 -6.08
N GLY A 290 8.90 3.11 -5.88
CA GLY A 290 9.35 4.00 -6.95
C GLY A 290 9.03 5.47 -6.70
N TRP A 291 9.08 6.27 -7.76
CA TRP A 291 8.80 7.69 -7.68
C TRP A 291 7.29 7.98 -7.60
N HIS A 292 6.85 8.59 -6.50
CA HIS A 292 5.49 9.06 -6.31
C HIS A 292 5.34 10.48 -6.89
N SER A 293 5.00 10.57 -8.17
CA SER A 293 4.86 11.84 -8.91
C SER A 293 3.90 12.84 -8.24
N GLY A 294 2.77 12.36 -7.70
CA GLY A 294 1.80 13.23 -6.99
C GLY A 294 2.33 13.88 -5.70
N LYS A 295 3.36 13.31 -5.07
CA LYS A 295 3.98 13.82 -3.83
C LYS A 295 5.42 14.31 -4.04
N ASN A 296 5.96 14.12 -5.24
CA ASN A 296 7.32 14.46 -5.63
C ASN A 296 8.37 13.88 -4.67
N LEU A 297 8.31 12.57 -4.43
CA LEU A 297 9.21 11.84 -3.53
C LEU A 297 9.32 10.35 -3.93
N TYR A 298 10.37 9.68 -3.45
CA TYR A 298 10.46 8.22 -3.53
C TYR A 298 9.63 7.55 -2.45
N LYS A 299 9.02 6.42 -2.78
CA LYS A 299 8.21 5.63 -1.87
C LYS A 299 8.65 4.17 -1.93
N THR A 300 8.95 3.58 -0.78
CA THR A 300 8.96 2.12 -0.61
C THR A 300 7.52 1.70 -0.37
N SER A 301 6.98 0.78 -1.17
CA SER A 301 5.56 0.39 -1.10
C SER A 301 5.42 -1.09 -1.42
N TYR A 302 5.04 -1.88 -0.43
CA TYR A 302 4.75 -3.31 -0.61
C TYR A 302 3.29 -3.61 -0.33
N HIS A 303 2.72 -4.52 -1.11
CA HIS A 303 1.40 -5.08 -0.89
C HIS A 303 1.57 -6.55 -0.52
N CYS A 304 1.18 -6.90 0.70
CA CYS A 304 1.35 -8.22 1.28
C CYS A 304 0.00 -8.93 1.33
N VAL A 305 -0.11 -10.08 0.66
CA VAL A 305 -1.31 -10.93 0.71
C VAL A 305 -0.98 -12.20 1.49
N TRP A 306 -1.78 -12.52 2.50
CA TRP A 306 -1.66 -13.72 3.35
C TRP A 306 -2.85 -14.66 3.09
N PRO A 307 -2.77 -15.55 2.07
CA PRO A 307 -3.95 -16.21 1.50
C PRO A 307 -4.71 -17.13 2.46
N GLU A 308 -4.03 -17.70 3.46
CA GLU A 308 -4.59 -18.64 4.45
C GLU A 308 -5.25 -17.94 5.65
N LEU A 309 -5.04 -16.62 5.77
CA LEU A 309 -5.59 -15.83 6.86
C LEU A 309 -6.88 -15.16 6.41
N VAL A 310 -8.00 -15.87 6.50
CA VAL A 310 -9.32 -15.34 6.15
C VAL A 310 -9.84 -14.50 7.31
N VAL A 311 -10.03 -13.21 7.07
CA VAL A 311 -10.44 -12.22 8.06
C VAL A 311 -11.64 -11.43 7.56
N ASP A 312 -12.34 -10.79 8.48
CA ASP A 312 -13.27 -9.71 8.19
C ASP A 312 -12.53 -8.36 8.38
N ARG A 313 -13.22 -7.25 8.10
CA ARG A 313 -12.63 -5.89 8.21
C ARG A 313 -12.19 -5.55 9.62
N GLU A 314 -12.87 -6.10 10.61
CA GLU A 314 -12.67 -5.80 12.01
C GLU A 314 -11.43 -6.52 12.54
N ARG A 315 -11.32 -7.82 12.28
CA ARG A 315 -10.12 -8.63 12.55
C ARG A 315 -8.91 -8.08 11.81
N ALA A 316 -9.03 -7.73 10.53
CA ALA A 316 -7.93 -7.13 9.77
C ALA A 316 -7.40 -5.85 10.45
N HIS A 317 -8.30 -5.00 10.98
CA HIS A 317 -7.91 -3.82 11.72
C HIS A 317 -7.18 -4.14 13.03
N VAL A 318 -7.69 -5.09 13.80
CA VAL A 318 -7.09 -5.53 15.07
C VAL A 318 -5.73 -6.18 14.85
N VAL A 319 -5.57 -7.01 13.81
CA VAL A 319 -4.28 -7.62 13.42
C VAL A 319 -3.25 -6.51 13.15
N ARG A 320 -3.62 -5.47 12.40
CA ARG A 320 -2.72 -4.33 12.13
C ARG A 320 -2.29 -3.62 13.42
N LEU A 321 -3.22 -3.31 14.32
CA LEU A 321 -2.91 -2.63 15.59
C LEU A 321 -1.99 -3.47 16.46
N HIS A 322 -2.28 -4.76 16.60
CA HIS A 322 -1.42 -5.69 17.33
C HIS A 322 -0.01 -5.77 16.72
N THR A 323 0.09 -5.70 15.39
CA THR A 323 1.36 -5.68 14.69
C THR A 323 2.17 -4.45 15.01
N ILE A 324 1.56 -3.27 14.96
CA ILE A 324 2.20 -2.00 15.34
C ILE A 324 2.70 -2.06 16.78
N ASP A 325 1.89 -2.58 17.70
CA ASP A 325 2.29 -2.74 19.11
C ASP A 325 3.47 -3.68 19.28
N ALA A 326 3.44 -4.85 18.63
CA ALA A 326 4.52 -5.82 18.70
C ALA A 326 5.83 -5.19 18.20
N PHE A 327 5.80 -4.50 17.05
CA PHE A 327 6.95 -3.80 16.51
C PHE A 327 7.44 -2.68 17.43
N ASN A 328 6.53 -1.88 18.01
CA ASN A 328 6.89 -0.82 18.97
C ASN A 328 7.47 -1.37 20.28
N GLN A 329 6.98 -2.51 20.77
CA GLN A 329 7.48 -3.16 21.99
C GLN A 329 8.86 -3.76 21.76
N GLU A 330 9.06 -4.44 20.64
CA GLU A 330 10.33 -5.05 20.28
C GLU A 330 11.41 -3.99 20.00
N ALA A 331 11.06 -2.90 19.31
CA ALA A 331 11.98 -1.78 19.08
C ALA A 331 12.45 -1.10 20.40
N LYS A 332 11.66 -1.18 21.48
CA LYS A 332 12.05 -0.67 22.81
C LYS A 332 13.02 -1.59 23.55
N GLN A 333 13.05 -2.88 23.22
CA GLN A 333 13.97 -3.84 23.83
C GLN A 333 15.41 -3.70 23.30
N GLY A 334 15.58 -3.01 22.17
CA GLY A 334 16.87 -2.80 21.51
C GLY A 334 17.08 -3.74 20.32
N GLY A 335 18.31 -3.82 19.82
CA GLY A 335 18.69 -4.76 18.77
C GLY A 335 18.30 -4.33 17.35
N TRP A 336 18.10 -5.32 16.46
CA TRP A 336 17.94 -5.09 15.02
C TRP A 336 16.68 -4.26 14.69
N LEU A 337 15.58 -4.43 15.43
CA LEU A 337 14.36 -3.70 15.15
C LEU A 337 14.43 -2.24 15.65
N GLN A 338 15.19 -1.97 16.71
CA GLN A 338 15.48 -0.59 17.13
C GLN A 338 16.29 0.13 16.05
N GLU A 339 17.33 -0.52 15.52
CA GLU A 339 18.13 0.02 14.42
C GLU A 339 17.26 0.24 13.17
N LEU A 340 16.43 -0.74 12.81
CA LEU A 340 15.52 -0.59 11.68
C LEU A 340 14.53 0.57 11.89
N THR A 341 13.95 0.70 13.09
CA THR A 341 13.05 1.82 13.44
C THR A 341 13.76 3.17 13.28
N TYR A 342 15.03 3.24 13.67
CA TYR A 342 15.85 4.43 13.49
C TYR A 342 16.09 4.73 12.00
N GLN A 343 16.43 3.72 11.19
CA GLN A 343 16.65 3.88 9.74
C GLN A 343 15.38 4.33 9.02
N VAL A 344 14.23 3.71 9.31
CA VAL A 344 12.92 4.12 8.78
C VAL A 344 12.60 5.56 9.16
N SER A 345 12.80 5.93 10.43
CA SER A 345 12.54 7.29 10.92
C SER A 345 13.45 8.33 10.24
N LYS A 346 14.72 7.98 10.01
CA LYS A 346 15.68 8.86 9.32
C LYS A 346 15.35 9.03 7.84
N ALA A 347 14.84 7.98 7.21
CA ALA A 347 14.43 8.00 5.81
C ALA A 347 13.11 8.75 5.59
N SER A 348 12.18 8.67 6.55
CA SER A 348 10.81 9.16 6.41
C SER A 348 10.74 10.69 6.31
N ARG A 349 9.84 11.18 5.44
CA ARG A 349 9.49 12.61 5.33
C ARG A 349 8.72 13.13 6.54
N GLN A 350 7.96 12.27 7.21
CA GLN A 350 7.14 12.68 8.35
C GLN A 350 7.99 12.65 9.62
N ASP A 351 7.85 13.68 10.47
CA ASP A 351 8.39 13.69 11.84
C ASP A 351 7.76 12.61 12.74
N GLU A 352 6.85 11.80 12.20
CA GLU A 352 6.13 10.75 12.91
C GLU A 352 6.94 9.44 12.88
N LYS A 353 7.66 9.23 13.98
CA LYS A 353 8.42 8.04 14.36
C LYS A 353 7.50 6.85 14.65
N CYS A 354 6.72 6.35 13.69
CA CYS A 354 5.70 5.38 14.05
C CYS A 354 5.42 4.34 12.95
N TRP A 355 5.44 3.07 13.37
CA TRP A 355 5.07 1.92 12.55
C TRP A 355 3.63 2.01 12.03
N GLU A 356 2.81 2.88 12.62
CA GLU A 356 1.46 3.24 12.18
C GLU A 356 1.43 3.81 10.76
N THR A 357 2.48 4.50 10.32
CA THR A 357 2.58 4.99 8.94
C THR A 357 3.11 3.92 8.00
N VAL A 358 4.01 3.06 8.50
CA VAL A 358 4.57 1.94 7.75
C VAL A 358 3.50 0.93 7.42
N PHE A 359 2.78 0.40 8.41
CA PHE A 359 1.62 -0.45 8.17
C PHE A 359 0.44 0.44 7.77
N ASP A 360 0.25 0.70 6.47
CA ASP A 360 -0.79 1.62 6.02
C ASP A 360 -2.18 1.08 6.39
N ILE A 361 -2.99 1.96 6.97
CA ILE A 361 -4.36 1.67 7.34
C ILE A 361 -5.26 1.42 6.12
N THR A 362 -4.88 1.95 4.95
CA THR A 362 -5.67 1.76 3.73
C THR A 362 -5.73 0.28 3.33
N GLY A 363 -4.64 -0.48 3.49
CA GLY A 363 -4.61 -1.92 3.17
C GLY A 363 -5.65 -2.76 3.94
N VAL A 364 -5.97 -2.39 5.19
CA VAL A 364 -6.94 -3.14 6.03
C VAL A 364 -8.33 -2.52 6.10
N ARG A 365 -8.46 -1.22 5.82
CA ARG A 365 -9.76 -0.50 5.90
C ARG A 365 -10.39 -0.22 4.56
N ALA A 366 -9.62 -0.21 3.48
CA ALA A 366 -10.19 0.02 2.18
C ALA A 366 -11.14 -1.14 1.86
N GLY A 367 -12.39 -0.81 1.53
CA GLY A 367 -13.31 -1.80 0.98
C GLY A 367 -12.92 -2.26 -0.42
N SER A 368 -11.85 -1.70 -1.01
CA SER A 368 -11.35 -2.07 -2.32
C SER A 368 -9.84 -1.90 -2.40
N LEU A 369 -9.16 -2.85 -3.03
CA LEU A 369 -7.70 -2.93 -3.10
C LEU A 369 -7.25 -3.00 -4.54
N ARG A 370 -6.07 -2.44 -4.82
CA ARG A 370 -5.53 -2.44 -6.18
C ARG A 370 -5.10 -3.85 -6.56
N MET A 371 -5.52 -4.28 -7.74
CA MET A 371 -5.17 -5.60 -8.27
C MET A 371 -3.69 -5.65 -8.70
N PRO A 372 -3.03 -6.82 -8.68
CA PRO A 372 -1.70 -6.99 -9.29
C PRO A 372 -1.66 -6.49 -10.74
N TYR A 373 -0.50 -5.99 -11.17
CA TYR A 373 -0.22 -5.38 -12.48
C TYR A 373 -1.07 -4.14 -12.84
N ASN A 374 -2.00 -3.71 -11.99
CA ASN A 374 -2.74 -2.48 -12.20
C ASN A 374 -1.97 -1.29 -11.63
N ASP A 375 -2.05 -0.17 -12.35
CA ASP A 375 -1.46 1.09 -11.95
C ASP A 375 -2.43 1.94 -11.10
N LYS A 376 -1.89 2.96 -10.45
CA LYS A 376 -2.65 3.98 -9.75
C LYS A 376 -2.90 5.17 -10.66
N VAL A 377 -4.01 5.87 -10.44
CA VAL A 377 -4.31 7.14 -11.11
C VAL A 377 -4.04 8.30 -10.18
N ILE A 378 -3.27 9.27 -10.66
CA ILE A 378 -3.06 10.55 -9.98
C ILE A 378 -4.36 11.35 -10.08
N GLN A 379 -5.06 11.54 -8.96
CA GLN A 379 -6.42 12.10 -8.96
C GLN A 379 -6.54 13.45 -9.69
N LEU A 380 -5.54 14.32 -9.55
CA LEU A 380 -5.55 15.67 -10.14
C LEU A 380 -5.33 15.67 -11.66
N SER A 381 -4.41 14.84 -12.16
CA SER A 381 -4.04 14.83 -13.58
C SER A 381 -4.77 13.76 -14.38
N LYS A 382 -5.39 12.78 -13.71
CA LYS A 382 -5.95 11.57 -14.31
C LYS A 382 -4.94 10.80 -15.17
N LYS A 383 -3.65 10.99 -14.90
CA LYS A 383 -2.57 10.21 -15.51
C LYS A 383 -2.26 9.00 -14.64
N LEU A 384 -1.79 7.95 -15.30
CA LEU A 384 -1.19 6.80 -14.63
C LEU A 384 0.05 7.25 -13.84
N GLU A 385 0.27 6.63 -12.70
CA GLU A 385 1.40 6.96 -11.84
C GLU A 385 2.72 6.35 -12.33
N GLY A 386 2.66 5.26 -13.11
CA GLY A 386 3.82 4.51 -13.57
C GLY A 386 4.36 3.56 -12.51
N ARG A 387 3.53 3.14 -11.55
CA ARG A 387 3.92 2.25 -10.44
C ARG A 387 2.88 1.14 -10.25
N PRO A 388 2.70 0.24 -11.24
CA PRO A 388 1.83 -0.92 -11.08
C PRO A 388 2.29 -1.82 -9.93
N LEU A 389 1.37 -2.60 -9.37
CA LEU A 389 1.72 -3.63 -8.37
C LEU A 389 2.44 -4.80 -9.05
N MET A 390 3.75 -4.85 -8.91
CA MET A 390 4.58 -5.88 -9.52
C MET A 390 4.88 -7.00 -8.53
N PRO A 391 4.77 -8.28 -8.92
CA PRO A 391 5.17 -9.36 -8.02
C PRO A 391 6.66 -9.31 -7.72
N VAL A 392 6.99 -9.62 -6.47
CA VAL A 392 8.37 -9.76 -5.98
C VAL A 392 8.67 -11.24 -5.82
N ALA A 393 7.91 -11.91 -4.95
CA ALA A 393 8.09 -13.33 -4.63
C ALA A 393 6.93 -13.86 -3.77
N GLY A 394 6.82 -15.18 -3.71
CA GLY A 394 5.97 -15.93 -2.80
C GLY A 394 6.82 -16.63 -1.76
N TYR A 395 6.47 -16.52 -0.49
CA TYR A 395 7.20 -17.10 0.62
C TYR A 395 6.34 -18.05 1.43
N ILE A 396 7.00 -19.05 2.01
CA ILE A 396 6.41 -19.94 2.99
C ILE A 396 7.18 -19.82 4.31
N PHE A 397 6.45 -19.62 5.38
CA PHE A 397 6.95 -19.53 6.74
C PHE A 397 6.55 -20.77 7.51
N THR A 398 7.55 -21.45 8.03
CA THR A 398 7.38 -22.57 8.95
C THR A 398 7.91 -22.18 10.32
N PHE A 399 7.14 -22.52 11.34
CA PHE A 399 7.45 -22.28 12.73
C PHE A 399 7.99 -23.60 13.27
N ALA A 400 9.10 -23.57 14.01
CA ALA A 400 9.50 -24.75 14.78
C ALA A 400 8.27 -25.24 15.58
N SER A 401 8.16 -26.54 15.91
CA SER A 401 7.17 -26.98 16.90
C SER A 401 7.86 -26.97 18.26
N PRO A 402 7.24 -26.53 19.35
CA PRO A 402 7.81 -26.78 20.65
C PRO A 402 7.76 -28.31 20.78
N ALA A 403 8.87 -28.95 21.13
CA ALA A 403 8.87 -30.38 21.38
C ALA A 403 7.93 -30.80 22.54
N ASP A 404 7.37 -29.81 23.26
CA ASP A 404 6.39 -29.95 24.33
C ASP A 404 5.15 -29.08 24.06
N ASP A 405 4.04 -29.72 23.68
CA ASP A 405 2.71 -29.09 23.49
C ASP A 405 2.17 -28.40 24.76
N SER A 406 2.78 -28.66 25.93
CA SER A 406 2.37 -28.11 27.23
C SER A 406 2.78 -26.64 27.46
N LYS A 407 3.60 -26.05 26.57
CA LYS A 407 4.05 -24.65 26.68
C LYS A 407 3.83 -23.87 25.38
N PHE A 408 2.57 -23.66 25.02
CA PHE A 408 2.13 -22.64 24.03
C PHE A 408 2.59 -21.19 24.37
N ALA A 409 3.36 -20.99 25.44
CA ALA A 409 3.54 -19.70 26.09
C ALA A 409 4.70 -18.83 25.56
N ARG A 410 5.65 -19.28 24.72
CA ARG A 410 6.78 -18.41 24.33
C ARG A 410 7.35 -18.67 22.92
N TRP A 411 6.58 -18.37 21.88
CA TRP A 411 7.18 -18.00 20.58
C TRP A 411 7.73 -16.59 20.67
N GLN A 412 8.97 -16.43 21.14
CA GLN A 412 9.53 -15.10 21.39
C GLN A 412 10.65 -14.71 20.41
N ASP A 413 11.30 -15.63 19.72
CA ASP A 413 12.46 -15.30 18.88
C ASP A 413 12.18 -15.47 17.37
N VAL A 414 12.58 -14.48 16.58
CA VAL A 414 12.57 -14.52 15.10
C VAL A 414 13.33 -15.74 14.57
N LYS A 415 14.31 -16.22 15.35
CA LYS A 415 15.13 -17.39 15.03
C LYS A 415 14.33 -18.69 14.87
N ASP A 416 13.15 -18.78 15.47
CA ASP A 416 12.28 -19.96 15.37
C ASP A 416 11.43 -19.97 14.08
N VAL A 417 11.54 -18.92 13.26
CA VAL A 417 10.83 -18.79 11.98
C VAL A 417 11.76 -19.08 10.82
N THR A 418 11.49 -20.19 10.13
CA THR A 418 12.13 -20.49 8.85
C THR A 418 11.29 -19.92 7.72
N MET A 419 11.94 -19.21 6.80
CA MET A 419 11.34 -18.64 5.60
C MET A 419 11.99 -19.29 4.39
N LYS A 420 11.18 -19.80 3.46
CA LYS A 420 11.65 -20.33 2.18
C LYS A 420 10.95 -19.59 1.05
N SER A 421 11.69 -19.30 -0.02
CA SER A 421 11.08 -18.86 -1.27
C SER A 421 10.28 -20.03 -1.85
N LEU A 422 9.02 -19.79 -2.17
CA LEU A 422 8.15 -20.72 -2.86
C LEU A 422 8.14 -20.43 -4.36
N TYR A 423 8.08 -19.14 -4.71
CA TYR A 423 8.13 -18.65 -6.08
C TYR A 423 8.96 -17.36 -6.10
N VAL A 424 9.88 -17.22 -7.05
CA VAL A 424 10.41 -15.92 -7.45
C VAL A 424 9.54 -15.33 -8.55
N ARG A 425 9.70 -14.03 -8.84
CA ARG A 425 8.90 -13.30 -9.82
C ARG A 425 8.68 -14.06 -11.14
N ASP A 426 9.73 -14.67 -11.68
CA ASP A 426 9.73 -15.29 -13.01
C ASP A 426 9.26 -16.75 -13.00
N ASP A 427 8.98 -17.34 -11.82
CA ASP A 427 8.48 -18.72 -11.71
C ASP A 427 7.01 -18.84 -12.13
N LEU A 428 6.27 -17.73 -12.12
CA LEU A 428 4.85 -17.68 -12.42
C LEU A 428 4.57 -16.65 -13.51
N THR A 429 3.62 -17.00 -14.37
CA THR A 429 3.04 -16.09 -15.36
C THR A 429 2.31 -14.91 -14.69
N PRO A 430 2.16 -13.76 -15.37
CA PRO A 430 1.46 -12.63 -14.76
C PRO A 430 0.00 -12.96 -14.39
N ASP A 431 -0.71 -13.76 -15.18
CA ASP A 431 -2.08 -14.17 -14.87
C ASP A 431 -2.16 -15.07 -13.62
N GLN A 432 -1.16 -15.92 -13.37
CA GLN A 432 -1.06 -16.68 -12.12
C GLN A 432 -0.86 -15.76 -10.91
N TRP A 433 0.04 -14.78 -11.01
CA TRP A 433 0.23 -13.78 -9.96
C TRP A 433 -1.05 -12.98 -9.68
N ILE A 434 -1.79 -12.57 -10.72
CA ILE A 434 -3.06 -11.88 -10.57
C ILE A 434 -4.07 -12.73 -9.81
N ARG A 435 -4.26 -14.00 -10.22
CA ARG A 435 -5.19 -14.92 -9.54
C ARG A 435 -4.82 -15.14 -8.08
N MET A 436 -3.53 -15.21 -7.77
CA MET A 436 -3.06 -15.42 -6.40
C MET A 436 -3.19 -14.17 -5.53
N GLY A 437 -3.14 -12.97 -6.13
CA GLY A 437 -3.28 -11.68 -5.44
C GLY A 437 -4.71 -11.17 -5.28
N THR A 438 -5.73 -11.91 -5.74
CA THR A 438 -7.14 -11.52 -5.53
C THR A 438 -7.50 -11.45 -4.05
N VAL A 439 -8.30 -10.45 -3.73
CA VAL A 439 -8.84 -10.15 -2.40
C VAL A 439 -10.27 -10.66 -2.25
N ARG A 440 -10.83 -11.26 -3.30
CA ARG A 440 -12.17 -11.84 -3.29
C ARG A 440 -12.09 -13.34 -3.04
N ARG A 441 -13.17 -13.83 -2.42
CA ARG A 441 -13.34 -15.22 -2.06
C ARG A 441 -14.74 -15.69 -2.37
N THR A 442 -14.88 -16.99 -2.62
CA THR A 442 -16.19 -17.58 -2.86
C THR A 442 -17.06 -17.44 -1.61
N LYS A 443 -18.37 -17.25 -1.81
CA LYS A 443 -19.32 -17.09 -0.69
C LYS A 443 -19.27 -18.31 0.23
N GLY A 444 -19.16 -18.06 1.54
CA GLY A 444 -19.21 -19.10 2.57
C GLY A 444 -17.85 -19.53 3.13
N GLU A 445 -16.75 -18.93 2.70
CA GLU A 445 -15.45 -19.17 3.34
C GLU A 445 -15.51 -18.76 4.83
N GLN A 446 -14.93 -19.58 5.69
CA GLN A 446 -14.98 -19.35 7.13
C GLN A 446 -13.80 -18.49 7.56
N LEU A 447 -14.04 -17.63 8.55
CA LEU A 447 -12.97 -16.87 9.18
C LEU A 447 -11.95 -17.82 9.82
N THR A 448 -10.66 -17.56 9.59
CA THR A 448 -9.59 -18.34 10.21
C THR A 448 -9.69 -18.23 11.73
N LEU A 449 -9.59 -19.37 12.42
CA LEU A 449 -9.53 -19.42 13.87
C LEU A 449 -8.34 -18.61 14.37
N TRP A 450 -8.59 -17.75 15.36
CA TRP A 450 -7.58 -16.83 15.86
C TRP A 450 -7.69 -16.63 17.37
N ILE A 451 -6.58 -16.20 17.96
CA ILE A 451 -6.51 -15.76 19.35
C ILE A 451 -6.62 -14.24 19.32
N SER A 452 -7.76 -13.72 19.77
CA SER A 452 -7.94 -12.27 19.85
C SER A 452 -6.89 -11.66 20.78
N PRO A 453 -6.09 -10.69 20.30
CA PRO A 453 -5.10 -10.06 21.16
C PRO A 453 -5.82 -9.23 22.22
N VAL A 454 -5.23 -9.16 23.42
CA VAL A 454 -5.70 -8.23 24.46
C VAL A 454 -5.37 -6.81 24.00
N PRO A 455 -6.37 -5.92 23.83
CA PRO A 455 -6.12 -4.53 23.44
C PRO A 455 -5.15 -3.86 24.40
N ALA A 456 -4.10 -3.21 23.89
CA ALA A 456 -3.19 -2.47 24.75
C ALA A 456 -3.92 -1.28 25.41
N LYS A 457 -3.51 -0.91 26.64
CA LYS A 457 -4.17 0.16 27.42
C LYS A 457 -4.18 1.50 26.69
N ASP A 458 -3.26 1.71 25.76
CA ASP A 458 -3.02 2.91 24.98
C ASP A 458 -3.58 2.87 23.56
N TRP A 459 -4.34 1.82 23.18
CA TRP A 459 -5.22 1.87 22.01
C TRP A 459 -6.20 3.02 22.19
N LYS A 460 -5.88 4.16 21.59
CA LYS A 460 -6.74 5.34 21.64
C LYS A 460 -7.98 4.98 20.83
N PRO A 461 -9.18 5.02 21.43
CA PRO A 461 -10.42 5.01 20.66
C PRO A 461 -10.27 6.02 19.53
N ARG A 462 -10.46 5.59 18.29
CA ARG A 462 -10.59 6.56 17.22
C ARG A 462 -11.89 7.31 17.48
N MET A 463 -11.79 8.48 18.10
CA MET A 463 -12.85 9.47 17.96
C MET A 463 -13.02 9.67 16.46
N LYS A 464 -14.18 9.29 15.90
CA LYS A 464 -14.58 9.72 14.55
C LYS A 464 -14.28 11.21 14.51
N ALA A 465 -13.25 11.62 13.76
CA ALA A 465 -12.86 13.01 13.72
C ALA A 465 -14.11 13.80 13.30
N PRO A 466 -14.66 14.66 14.17
CA PRO A 466 -15.84 15.44 13.80
C PRO A 466 -15.35 16.45 12.77
N GLY A 467 -15.60 16.21 11.48
CA GLY A 467 -15.32 17.20 10.44
C GLY A 467 -14.38 16.81 9.30
N GLY A 468 -14.18 15.52 9.03
CA GLY A 468 -13.47 15.07 7.80
C GLY A 468 -14.28 15.20 6.50
N SER A 469 -15.56 15.60 6.55
CA SER A 469 -16.28 16.04 5.37
C SER A 469 -15.81 17.46 5.06
N GLY A 470 -14.85 17.59 4.15
CA GLY A 470 -14.59 18.87 3.49
C GLY A 470 -15.92 19.50 3.08
N ARG A 471 -16.06 20.81 3.27
CA ARG A 471 -17.21 21.64 2.87
C ARG A 471 -17.59 21.36 1.40
N ARG A 472 -18.35 20.31 1.15
CA ARG A 472 -19.22 20.18 0.00
C ARG A 472 -20.59 20.55 0.53
N SER A 473 -21.26 21.43 -0.21
CA SER A 473 -22.66 21.82 -0.06
C SER A 473 -23.49 20.70 0.57
N GLY A 474 -24.20 21.01 1.66
CA GLY A 474 -24.94 20.03 2.44
C GLY A 474 -25.79 19.11 1.54
N PRO A 475 -25.73 17.79 1.73
CA PRO A 475 -26.54 16.88 0.94
C PRO A 475 -28.02 17.20 1.18
N ARG A 476 -28.80 17.29 0.10
CA ARG A 476 -30.26 17.29 0.21
C ARG A 476 -30.65 16.03 0.97
N PHE A 477 -31.50 16.18 1.99
CA PHE A 477 -32.05 15.07 2.76
C PHE A 477 -32.63 14.03 1.79
N ASN A 478 -31.96 12.89 1.68
CA ASN A 478 -32.44 11.76 0.89
C ASN A 478 -33.06 10.77 1.88
N PRO A 479 -34.40 10.63 1.92
CA PRO A 479 -35.09 9.73 2.83
C PRO A 479 -34.60 8.27 2.74
N ARG A 480 -34.07 7.86 1.57
CA ARG A 480 -33.50 6.52 1.38
C ARG A 480 -32.14 6.35 2.07
N GLN A 481 -31.26 7.34 2.00
CA GLN A 481 -29.98 7.31 2.74
C GLN A 481 -30.23 7.30 4.25
N HIS A 482 -31.19 8.10 4.72
CA HIS A 482 -31.58 8.08 6.13
C HIS A 482 -32.13 6.71 6.56
N ALA A 483 -32.94 6.04 5.73
CA ALA A 483 -33.44 4.69 6.04
C ALA A 483 -32.33 3.64 6.08
N GLU A 484 -31.34 3.70 5.18
CA GLU A 484 -30.17 2.82 5.19
C GLU A 484 -29.24 3.08 6.38
N GLU A 485 -29.01 4.36 6.71
CA GLU A 485 -28.27 4.76 7.92
C GLU A 485 -28.95 4.22 9.18
N MET A 486 -30.29 4.28 9.24
CA MET A 486 -31.07 3.74 10.35
C MET A 486 -30.99 2.21 10.41
N ARG A 487 -31.07 1.49 9.28
CA ARG A 487 -30.87 0.03 9.24
C ARG A 487 -29.47 -0.38 9.69
N THR A 488 -28.45 0.30 9.16
CA THR A 488 -27.05 0.07 9.55
C THR A 488 -26.86 0.34 11.05
N TYR A 489 -27.54 1.37 11.57
CA TYR A 489 -27.47 1.71 12.99
C TYR A 489 -28.18 0.68 13.88
N GLU A 490 -29.34 0.16 13.47
CA GLU A 490 -30.01 -0.95 14.16
C GLU A 490 -29.15 -2.22 14.17
N GLU A 491 -28.51 -2.55 13.05
CA GLU A 491 -27.56 -3.66 12.94
C GLU A 491 -26.38 -3.48 13.91
N ILE A 492 -25.80 -2.27 13.98
CA ILE A 492 -24.73 -1.94 14.94
C ILE A 492 -25.25 -2.06 16.38
N LEU A 493 -26.45 -1.57 16.68
CA LEU A 493 -27.00 -1.67 18.04
C LEU A 493 -27.27 -3.12 18.44
N ARG A 494 -27.70 -3.97 17.50
CA ARG A 494 -27.88 -5.40 17.74
C ARG A 494 -26.54 -6.11 17.89
N SER A 495 -25.52 -5.73 17.13
CA SER A 495 -24.20 -6.37 17.20
C SER A 495 -23.54 -6.19 18.57
N VAL A 496 -23.78 -5.05 19.23
CA VAL A 496 -23.25 -4.75 20.58
C VAL A 496 -24.12 -5.26 21.74
N ARG A 497 -25.17 -6.03 21.44
CA ARG A 497 -26.12 -6.56 22.44
C ARG A 497 -26.20 -8.08 22.41
N ARG A 498 -26.35 -8.67 23.58
CA ARG A 498 -26.52 -10.12 23.78
C ARG A 498 -27.64 -10.37 24.78
N LYS A 499 -28.04 -11.63 24.93
CA LYS A 499 -29.05 -12.09 25.89
C LYS A 499 -28.44 -13.11 26.84
N PHE A 500 -28.68 -12.95 28.13
CA PHE A 500 -28.24 -13.86 29.18
C PHE A 500 -29.32 -14.02 30.25
N MET A 501 -29.86 -15.24 30.40
CA MET A 501 -30.96 -15.55 31.32
C MET A 501 -30.51 -16.09 32.68
N GLY A 502 -29.24 -15.93 33.05
CA GLY A 502 -28.71 -16.39 34.33
C GLY A 502 -28.74 -15.34 35.44
N THR A 503 -28.16 -15.69 36.59
CA THR A 503 -27.97 -14.75 37.71
C THR A 503 -26.79 -13.82 37.46
N ARG A 504 -26.81 -12.63 38.08
CA ARG A 504 -25.69 -11.68 38.03
C ARG A 504 -24.36 -12.29 38.47
N GLN A 505 -24.41 -13.24 39.42
CA GLN A 505 -23.23 -13.92 39.96
C GLN A 505 -22.60 -14.84 38.93
N LYS A 506 -23.42 -15.69 38.28
CA LYS A 506 -22.98 -16.57 37.20
C LYS A 506 -22.45 -15.77 36.00
N PHE A 507 -23.06 -14.62 35.71
CA PHE A 507 -22.58 -13.72 34.67
C PHE A 507 -21.15 -13.21 34.94
N LYS A 508 -20.88 -12.79 36.18
CA LYS A 508 -19.55 -12.34 36.60
C LYS A 508 -18.53 -13.47 36.50
N GLU A 509 -18.84 -14.64 37.06
CA GLU A 509 -17.96 -15.81 37.07
C GLU A 509 -17.54 -16.23 35.66
N GLU A 510 -18.47 -16.22 34.69
CA GLU A 510 -18.17 -16.59 33.31
C GLU A 510 -17.29 -15.58 32.55
N LEU A 511 -17.45 -14.29 32.84
CA LEU A 511 -16.56 -13.25 32.31
C LEU A 511 -15.17 -13.33 32.93
N ASP A 512 -15.12 -13.49 34.24
CA ASP A 512 -13.88 -13.58 35.01
C ASP A 512 -13.05 -14.79 34.59
N MET A 513 -13.68 -15.96 34.47
CA MET A 513 -13.03 -17.19 34.00
C MET A 513 -12.42 -17.01 32.59
N ARG A 514 -13.15 -16.43 31.64
CA ARG A 514 -12.64 -16.21 30.27
C ARG A 514 -11.56 -15.14 30.18
N MET A 515 -11.53 -14.22 31.14
CA MET A 515 -10.44 -13.25 31.29
C MET A 515 -9.23 -13.82 32.05
N GLY A 516 -9.29 -15.08 32.49
CA GLY A 516 -8.25 -15.71 33.30
C GLY A 516 -8.14 -15.15 34.72
N ASP A 517 -9.24 -14.61 35.26
CA ASP A 517 -9.38 -14.06 36.61
C ASP A 517 -10.33 -14.93 37.43
N ASN A 518 -10.05 -16.22 37.58
CA ASN A 518 -10.98 -17.19 38.22
C ASN A 518 -11.41 -16.80 39.65
N GLU A 519 -10.60 -16.00 40.36
CA GLU A 519 -10.90 -15.51 41.71
C GLU A 519 -11.68 -14.17 41.70
N GLY A 520 -11.87 -13.57 40.53
CA GLY A 520 -12.62 -12.33 40.32
C GLY A 520 -12.00 -11.10 40.98
N LEU A 521 -10.68 -11.10 41.23
CA LEU A 521 -9.95 -10.05 41.96
C LEU A 521 -9.62 -8.82 41.09
N LEU A 522 -9.66 -9.02 39.77
CA LEU A 522 -9.35 -7.99 38.78
C LEU A 522 -10.62 -7.38 38.17
N SER A 523 -11.80 -7.91 38.47
CA SER A 523 -13.08 -7.35 38.01
C SER A 523 -13.96 -6.82 39.14
N THR A 524 -14.88 -5.91 38.79
CA THR A 524 -15.98 -5.47 39.66
C THR A 524 -17.30 -5.64 38.94
N LEU A 525 -18.37 -5.94 39.68
CA LEU A 525 -19.75 -5.95 39.19
C LEU A 525 -20.58 -5.03 40.11
N GLU A 526 -20.89 -3.83 39.63
CA GLU A 526 -21.52 -2.78 40.42
C GLU A 526 -22.97 -2.54 39.97
N GLU A 527 -23.89 -2.40 40.93
CA GLU A 527 -25.28 -2.03 40.64
C GLU A 527 -25.37 -0.55 40.25
N GLN A 528 -26.16 -0.26 39.22
CA GLN A 528 -26.52 1.10 38.82
C GLN A 528 -28.01 1.34 39.03
N ASN A 529 -28.32 2.51 39.58
CA ASN A 529 -29.69 2.98 39.71
C ASN A 529 -30.32 3.17 38.33
N VAL A 530 -31.36 2.40 38.05
CA VAL A 530 -32.21 2.53 36.86
C VAL A 530 -33.50 3.25 37.25
N ARG A 531 -34.12 3.94 36.29
CA ARG A 531 -35.38 4.67 36.55
C ARG A 531 -36.58 3.75 36.69
N GLU A 532 -36.52 2.59 36.05
CA GLU A 532 -37.58 1.60 36.08
C GLU A 532 -37.54 0.86 37.43
N PRO A 533 -38.64 0.86 38.21
CA PRO A 533 -38.63 0.37 39.59
C PRO A 533 -38.31 -1.12 39.72
N ASP A 534 -38.61 -1.91 38.69
CA ASP A 534 -38.38 -3.36 38.67
C ASP A 534 -37.13 -3.78 37.88
N ALA A 535 -36.40 -2.81 37.30
CA ALA A 535 -35.21 -3.08 36.53
C ALA A 535 -33.95 -2.92 37.39
N GLN A 536 -33.04 -3.89 37.29
CA GLN A 536 -31.70 -3.80 37.87
C GLN A 536 -30.66 -3.78 36.76
N ARG A 537 -29.71 -2.85 36.84
CA ARG A 537 -28.58 -2.78 35.92
C ARG A 537 -27.29 -3.05 36.68
N TRP A 538 -26.53 -4.03 36.19
CA TRP A 538 -25.21 -4.39 36.73
C TRP A 538 -24.14 -4.04 35.72
N ILE A 539 -23.08 -3.36 36.13
CA ILE A 539 -21.94 -3.04 35.25
C ILE A 539 -20.72 -3.81 35.68
N TRP A 540 -20.25 -4.69 34.79
CA TRP A 540 -19.00 -5.41 34.91
C TRP A 540 -17.84 -4.57 34.32
N ARG A 541 -16.74 -4.46 35.05
CA ARG A 541 -15.48 -3.80 34.62
C ARG A 541 -14.29 -4.65 35.01
N HIS A 542 -13.21 -4.58 34.24
CA HIS A 542 -11.98 -5.34 34.52
C HIS A 542 -10.73 -4.45 34.47
N LYS A 543 -9.82 -4.58 35.44
CA LYS A 543 -8.64 -3.71 35.61
C LYS A 543 -7.68 -3.70 34.41
N LYS A 544 -7.61 -4.81 33.66
CA LYS A 544 -6.73 -4.96 32.48
C LYS A 544 -7.39 -4.49 31.17
N LEU A 545 -8.70 -4.25 31.16
CA LEU A 545 -9.45 -4.02 29.93
C LEU A 545 -10.27 -2.73 30.04
N LYS A 546 -10.16 -1.86 29.04
CA LYS A 546 -11.03 -0.68 28.94
C LYS A 546 -12.34 -1.08 28.28
N GLY A 547 -13.44 -0.52 28.78
CA GLY A 547 -14.79 -0.93 28.41
C GLY A 547 -15.58 -1.40 29.63
N ALA A 548 -16.84 -1.74 29.42
CA ALA A 548 -17.70 -2.31 30.45
C ALA A 548 -18.80 -3.15 29.80
N ILE A 549 -19.34 -4.11 30.54
CA ILE A 549 -20.50 -4.87 30.10
C ILE A 549 -21.64 -4.61 31.08
N ALA A 550 -22.77 -4.12 30.58
CA ALA A 550 -23.96 -3.91 31.39
C ALA A 550 -24.92 -5.09 31.23
N LEU A 551 -25.34 -5.71 32.34
CA LEU A 551 -26.41 -6.70 32.39
C LEU A 551 -27.66 -6.06 32.98
N ASN A 552 -28.76 -6.07 32.23
CA ASN A 552 -30.06 -5.61 32.68
C ASN A 552 -30.93 -6.82 33.08
N GLN A 553 -31.46 -6.83 34.29
CA GLN A 553 -32.41 -7.82 34.80
C GLN A 553 -33.77 -7.15 35.09
N PRO A 554 -34.91 -7.84 34.90
CA PRO A 554 -35.03 -9.26 34.54
C PRO A 554 -34.94 -9.56 33.04
N SER A 555 -34.76 -8.55 32.18
CA SER A 555 -34.79 -8.73 30.71
C SER A 555 -33.68 -9.64 30.16
N GLY A 556 -32.57 -9.79 30.89
CA GLY A 556 -31.40 -10.52 30.44
C GLY A 556 -30.61 -9.79 29.35
N GLU A 557 -30.91 -8.51 29.08
CA GLU A 557 -30.21 -7.72 28.06
C GLU A 557 -28.79 -7.41 28.51
N VAL A 558 -27.82 -7.85 27.72
CA VAL A 558 -26.40 -7.54 27.90
C VAL A 558 -26.01 -6.49 26.87
N VAL A 559 -25.44 -5.37 27.32
CA VAL A 559 -25.01 -4.25 26.48
C VAL A 559 -23.52 -4.00 26.65
N VAL A 560 -22.79 -4.03 25.54
CA VAL A 560 -21.34 -3.79 25.56
C VAL A 560 -21.03 -2.30 25.40
N GLN A 561 -20.25 -1.77 26.34
CA GLN A 561 -19.81 -0.37 26.37
C GLN A 561 -18.31 -0.30 26.09
N GLY A 562 -17.91 0.57 25.17
CA GLY A 562 -16.52 0.74 24.79
C GLY A 562 -16.41 1.44 23.44
N ASN A 563 -15.18 1.57 22.96
CA ASN A 563 -14.96 1.86 21.54
C ASN A 563 -15.23 0.60 20.69
N ASP A 564 -15.25 0.74 19.38
CA ASP A 564 -15.54 -0.36 18.46
C ASP A 564 -14.63 -1.60 18.74
N GLU A 565 -13.32 -1.41 18.90
CA GLU A 565 -12.36 -2.50 19.19
C GLU A 565 -12.64 -3.22 20.52
N GLN A 566 -13.00 -2.48 21.56
CA GLN A 566 -13.36 -3.03 22.87
C GLN A 566 -14.68 -3.77 22.79
N GLN A 567 -15.65 -3.24 22.04
CA GLN A 567 -16.95 -3.88 21.86
C GLN A 567 -16.77 -5.24 21.21
N VAL A 568 -15.98 -5.29 20.15
CA VAL A 568 -15.63 -6.51 19.42
C VAL A 568 -15.04 -7.58 20.33
N PHE A 569 -13.99 -7.22 21.07
CA PHE A 569 -13.34 -8.13 22.00
C PHE A 569 -14.32 -8.66 23.05
N LEU A 570 -15.11 -7.76 23.66
CA LEU A 570 -16.07 -8.10 24.71
C LEU A 570 -17.25 -8.93 24.18
N ILE A 571 -17.70 -8.71 22.94
CA ILE A 571 -18.70 -9.55 22.28
C ILE A 571 -18.14 -10.94 22.04
N ASP A 572 -16.92 -11.05 21.52
CA ASP A 572 -16.28 -12.33 21.23
C ASP A 572 -16.09 -13.16 22.52
N LEU A 573 -15.70 -12.50 23.61
CA LEU A 573 -15.64 -13.07 24.96
C LEU A 573 -16.98 -13.69 25.42
N MET A 574 -18.11 -13.16 24.95
CA MET A 574 -19.45 -13.57 25.36
C MET A 574 -20.16 -14.51 24.38
N LYS A 575 -19.73 -14.56 23.12
CA LYS A 575 -20.45 -15.23 22.03
C LYS A 575 -20.79 -16.70 22.31
N GLY A 576 -19.94 -17.42 23.05
CA GLY A 576 -20.09 -18.85 23.31
C GLY A 576 -21.11 -19.24 24.40
N TRP A 577 -21.66 -18.30 25.17
CA TRP A 577 -22.51 -18.59 26.33
C TRP A 577 -23.64 -17.58 26.57
N THR A 578 -23.81 -16.66 25.62
CA THR A 578 -24.93 -15.72 25.55
C THR A 578 -25.63 -15.92 24.21
N ASP A 579 -26.88 -15.49 24.08
CA ASP A 579 -27.60 -15.52 22.81
C ASP A 579 -27.56 -14.17 22.10
N ALA A 580 -27.93 -14.12 20.81
CA ALA A 580 -28.12 -12.86 20.11
C ALA A 580 -29.34 -12.11 20.71
N TRP A 581 -29.24 -10.79 20.83
CA TRP A 581 -30.36 -9.99 21.36
C TRP A 581 -31.50 -9.90 20.34
N ASP A 582 -32.65 -10.46 20.72
CA ASP A 582 -33.88 -10.50 19.92
C ASP A 582 -34.92 -9.47 20.39
N GLY A 583 -34.74 -8.88 21.57
CA GLY A 583 -35.70 -7.94 22.16
C GLY A 583 -35.69 -6.52 21.54
N PRO A 584 -36.54 -5.62 22.07
CA PRO A 584 -36.66 -4.25 21.57
C PRO A 584 -35.33 -3.49 21.71
N LEU A 585 -35.05 -2.60 20.75
CA LEU A 585 -33.96 -1.65 20.85
C LEU A 585 -34.48 -0.38 21.54
N ALA A 586 -33.78 0.06 22.58
CA ALA A 586 -34.14 1.31 23.27
C ALA A 586 -34.24 2.49 22.28
N ASP A 587 -35.23 3.35 22.50
CA ASP A 587 -35.65 4.38 21.55
C ASP A 587 -34.48 5.27 21.10
N LEU A 588 -34.24 5.31 19.79
CA LEU A 588 -33.05 5.87 19.14
C LEU A 588 -32.81 7.35 19.49
N GLN A 589 -33.89 8.09 19.76
CA GLN A 589 -33.84 9.50 20.14
C GLN A 589 -33.15 9.73 21.49
N ASN A 590 -33.21 8.77 22.42
CA ASN A 590 -32.63 8.93 23.76
C ASN A 590 -31.13 8.62 23.81
N LEU A 591 -30.61 7.79 22.89
CA LEU A 591 -29.19 7.41 22.85
C LEU A 591 -28.31 8.50 22.22
N ALA A 592 -28.81 9.19 21.18
CA ALA A 592 -28.08 10.30 20.54
C ALA A 592 -27.79 11.46 21.51
N LEU A 593 -28.63 11.64 22.54
CA LEU A 593 -28.48 12.68 23.56
C LEU A 593 -27.50 12.32 24.69
N SER A 594 -27.22 11.02 24.92
CA SER A 594 -26.38 10.56 26.03
C SER A 594 -24.90 10.37 25.64
N VAL A 595 -24.61 10.02 24.39
CA VAL A 595 -23.23 9.80 23.89
C VAL A 595 -22.49 11.14 23.60
N GLY A 596 -23.20 12.26 23.45
CA GLY A 596 -22.64 13.54 23.01
C GLY A 596 -22.26 14.59 24.08
N LYS A 597 -22.48 14.35 25.38
CA LYS A 597 -22.27 15.37 26.43
C LYS A 597 -21.30 14.95 27.53
N GLY A 598 -20.10 14.52 27.17
CA GLY A 598 -18.96 14.55 28.07
C GLY A 598 -18.50 15.99 28.34
N LYS A 599 -19.15 16.71 29.27
CA LYS A 599 -18.68 18.05 29.71
C LYS A 599 -17.34 17.90 30.44
N SER A 600 -16.22 18.12 29.75
CA SER A 600 -14.92 18.31 30.42
C SER A 600 -14.95 19.64 31.20
N ARG A 601 -15.12 19.58 32.51
CA ARG A 601 -14.91 20.73 33.40
C ARG A 601 -13.40 21.01 33.53
N GLY A 602 -12.84 21.69 32.54
CA GLY A 602 -11.50 22.26 32.62
C GLY A 602 -11.51 23.53 33.46
N LYS A 603 -11.08 23.44 34.73
CA LYS A 603 -10.75 24.61 35.55
C LYS A 603 -9.47 25.26 35.00
N GLY A 604 -9.61 26.24 34.11
CA GLY A 604 -8.50 27.10 33.70
C GLY A 604 -8.19 28.14 34.78
N LYS A 605 -7.12 27.91 35.57
CA LYS A 605 -6.46 28.97 36.35
C LYS A 605 -5.58 29.79 35.40
N GLY A 606 -6.10 30.90 34.89
CA GLY A 606 -5.31 31.90 34.18
C GLY A 606 -4.43 32.68 35.17
N LYS A 607 -3.11 32.43 35.14
CA LYS A 607 -2.12 33.35 35.73
C LYS A 607 -1.75 34.38 34.68
N GLY A 608 -2.12 35.64 34.92
CA GLY A 608 -1.71 36.79 34.14
C GLY A 608 -0.19 37.00 34.20
N ARG A 609 0.42 37.29 33.06
CA ARG A 609 1.80 37.76 32.97
C ARG A 609 1.79 39.08 32.20
N LYS A 610 1.94 40.17 32.94
CA LYS A 610 2.17 41.53 32.41
C LYS A 610 3.52 41.55 31.67
N GLY A 611 3.48 41.79 30.37
CA GLY A 611 4.66 42.07 29.54
C GLY A 611 4.76 43.55 29.22
N LYS A 612 5.86 44.18 29.66
CA LYS A 612 6.22 45.59 29.49
C LYS A 612 6.35 45.99 28.02
N GLY A 613 5.80 47.14 27.66
CA GLY A 613 6.11 47.84 26.42
C GLY A 613 7.53 48.41 26.42
N LYS A 614 8.21 48.31 25.28
CA LYS A 614 9.39 49.12 24.92
C LYS A 614 9.15 49.75 23.56
N GLY A 615 9.49 51.04 23.51
CA GLY A 615 9.15 51.99 22.46
C GLY A 615 9.86 51.79 21.14
N LYS A 616 9.27 52.40 20.10
CA LYS A 616 9.91 52.71 18.84
C LYS A 616 10.17 54.22 18.78
N GLY A 617 11.45 54.57 18.71
CA GLY A 617 11.91 55.90 18.32
C GLY A 617 11.74 56.10 16.82
N LYS A 618 11.37 57.33 16.45
CA LYS A 618 11.47 57.89 15.10
C LYS A 618 12.65 58.87 15.07
N GLY A 619 13.43 58.83 14.01
CA GLY A 619 14.42 59.82 13.58
C GLY A 619 15.02 59.30 12.27
N LYS A 620 14.60 59.88 11.13
CA LYS A 620 15.32 60.91 10.36
C LYS A 620 16.58 60.37 9.71
#